data_AF-A0A1K1V668-F1
#
_entry.id   AF-A0A1K1V668-F1
#
_cell.length_a   1.000
_cell.length_b   1.000
_cell.length_c   1.000
_cell.angle_alpha   90.00
_cell.angle_beta   90.00
_cell.angle_gamma   90.00
#
_symmetry.space_group_name_H-M   'P 1'
#
loop_
_entity.id
_entity.type
_entity.pdbx_description
1 polymer ?
#
loop_
_entity_poly.entity_id
_entity_poly.type
_entity_poly.pdbx_seq_one_letter_code
_entity_poly.pdbx_strand_id
1 'polypeptide(L)'
;MQIQITPTGDQLLLQLGPCQANLTQEQAGLLRARLAEILLHSMQLPRSHWEIRQNRVRNLDWLAEVLEWLNKDILADLLVDYDPAHRVALFKYARKQHPKLAARLMQLLPRRTAEQLEDELAMSGAIPVQQVALALEALHPLLAAQLGTKLAALPDANLDPEQTRQALLQHHELLQALPSLPEANSQRTLQQLQSHEQLILLWLANHQGWQPLEHWLLARLPGEAEQLTTQMQNLPPQPAWVLLALAQRIKTLTDLRQPQPPTEPAASPALDEKARNFLQSFSELPAPLLQLVLKRLARDNLAQLITACQQLKALRLYQRLEKILPERFFHQMQKQHPAALQPAELRSLMTQMSQELKRLKSLQQEGETQGRMTQP
;
A
#
# COMPACT_ATOMS: atom_id res chain seq x y z
N MET A 1 23.96 33.01 -4.37
CA MET A 1 25.34 32.92 -4.91
C MET A 1 25.43 33.92 -6.05
N GLN A 2 26.22 34.98 -5.94
CA GLN A 2 26.40 35.95 -7.04
C GLN A 2 27.59 35.50 -7.90
N ILE A 3 27.35 35.33 -9.19
CA ILE A 3 28.40 35.01 -10.17
C ILE A 3 28.78 36.34 -10.81
N GLN A 4 30.03 36.76 -10.66
CA GLN A 4 30.55 37.96 -11.33
C GLN A 4 31.55 37.54 -12.39
N ILE A 5 31.36 38.08 -13.60
CA ILE A 5 32.20 37.81 -14.75
C ILE A 5 32.75 39.15 -15.21
N THR A 6 34.06 39.35 -15.03
CA THR A 6 34.72 40.60 -15.41
C THR A 6 35.71 40.31 -16.54
N PRO A 7 35.47 40.82 -17.77
CA PRO A 7 36.48 40.74 -18.81
C PRO A 7 37.62 41.72 -18.50
N THR A 8 38.84 41.21 -18.45
CA THR A 8 40.07 41.97 -18.22
C THR A 8 41.04 41.68 -19.36
N GLY A 9 40.98 42.48 -20.44
CA GLY A 9 41.83 42.30 -21.63
C GLY A 9 41.67 40.91 -22.25
N ASP A 10 42.76 40.14 -22.30
CA ASP A 10 42.82 38.78 -22.86
C ASP A 10 42.37 37.67 -21.89
N GLN A 11 41.96 38.04 -20.68
CA GLN A 11 41.54 37.12 -19.64
C GLN A 11 40.14 37.44 -19.13
N LEU A 12 39.47 36.40 -18.64
CA LEU A 12 38.13 36.47 -18.11
C LEU A 12 38.19 36.06 -16.64
N LEU A 13 37.98 37.04 -15.76
CA LEU A 13 37.94 36.82 -14.32
C LEU A 13 36.54 36.31 -13.94
N LEU A 14 36.48 35.06 -13.50
CA LEU A 14 35.28 34.41 -12.97
C LEU A 14 35.34 34.45 -11.44
N GLN A 15 34.38 35.14 -10.82
CA GLN A 15 34.21 35.12 -9.36
C GLN A 15 32.94 34.37 -8.99
N LEU A 16 33.10 33.33 -8.17
CA LEU A 16 32.05 32.46 -7.65
C LEU A 16 32.11 32.47 -6.12
N GLY A 17 31.58 33.51 -5.49
CA GLY A 17 31.71 33.71 -4.05
C GLY A 17 33.18 33.93 -3.65
N PRO A 18 33.77 33.14 -2.73
CA PRO A 18 35.18 33.29 -2.34
C PRO A 18 36.17 32.78 -3.40
N CYS A 19 35.70 32.04 -4.42
CA CYS A 19 36.56 31.48 -5.46
C CYS A 19 36.73 32.47 -6.61
N GLN A 20 37.98 32.72 -7.00
CA GLN A 20 38.34 33.53 -8.17
C GLN A 20 39.17 32.70 -9.14
N ALA A 21 38.83 32.74 -10.42
CA ALA A 21 39.58 32.06 -11.47
C ALA A 21 39.83 33.02 -12.64
N ASN A 22 41.10 33.15 -13.04
CA ASN A 22 41.48 33.85 -14.26
C ASN A 22 41.56 32.85 -15.40
N LEU A 23 40.68 33.00 -16.38
CA LEU A 23 40.59 32.11 -17.54
C LEU A 23 41.18 32.82 -18.75
N THR A 24 42.02 32.14 -19.52
CA THR A 24 42.40 32.63 -20.87
C THR A 24 41.18 32.60 -21.80
N GLN A 25 41.20 33.34 -22.92
CA GLN A 25 40.09 33.28 -23.89
C GLN A 25 39.75 31.86 -24.36
N GLU A 26 40.76 31.01 -24.56
CA GLU A 26 40.57 29.61 -24.97
C GLU A 26 39.88 28.78 -23.87
N GLN A 27 40.32 28.94 -22.61
CA GLN A 27 39.71 28.28 -21.45
C GLN A 27 38.29 28.78 -21.19
N ALA A 28 38.04 30.08 -21.37
CA ALA A 28 36.71 30.67 -21.29
C ALA A 28 35.78 30.13 -22.39
N GLY A 29 36.30 29.95 -23.61
CA GLY A 29 35.59 29.31 -24.71
C GLY A 29 35.20 27.86 -24.40
N LEU A 30 36.15 27.06 -23.89
CA LEU A 30 35.92 25.68 -23.46
C LEU A 30 34.91 25.59 -22.30
N LEU A 31 35.02 26.47 -21.31
CA LEU A 31 34.08 26.53 -20.19
C LEU A 31 32.66 26.86 -20.69
N ARG A 32 32.53 27.82 -21.61
CA ARG A 32 31.25 28.19 -22.21
C ARG A 32 30.64 27.04 -23.00
N ALA A 33 31.45 26.30 -23.77
CA ALA A 33 30.98 25.14 -24.52
C ALA A 33 30.50 24.03 -23.58
N ARG A 34 31.28 23.68 -22.54
CA ARG A 34 30.87 22.71 -21.52
C ARG A 34 29.62 23.14 -20.75
N LEU A 35 29.54 24.40 -20.34
CA LEU A 35 28.35 24.91 -19.65
C LEU A 35 27.12 24.85 -20.55
N ALA A 36 27.26 25.22 -21.83
CA ALA A 36 26.16 25.13 -22.80
C ALA A 36 25.71 23.68 -23.00
N GLU A 37 26.64 22.73 -23.12
CA GLU A 37 26.35 21.30 -23.25
C GLU A 37 25.63 20.75 -22.00
N ILE A 38 26.13 21.07 -20.80
CA ILE A 38 25.52 20.66 -19.52
C ILE A 38 24.14 21.32 -19.34
N LEU A 39 23.98 22.59 -19.71
CA LEU A 39 22.68 23.29 -19.65
C LEU A 39 21.71 22.69 -20.66
N LEU A 40 22.13 22.43 -21.90
CA LEU A 40 21.30 21.77 -22.91
C LEU A 40 20.87 20.38 -22.46
N HIS A 41 21.79 19.58 -21.94
CA HIS A 41 21.49 18.25 -21.43
C HIS A 41 20.54 18.30 -20.23
N SER A 42 20.75 19.25 -19.29
CA SER A 42 19.86 19.42 -18.14
C SER A 42 18.49 20.00 -18.50
N MET A 43 18.37 20.79 -19.57
CA MET A 43 17.09 21.25 -20.11
C MET A 43 16.34 20.16 -20.90
N GLN A 44 17.06 19.20 -21.49
CA GLN A 44 16.48 18.05 -22.19
C GLN A 44 15.99 16.95 -21.24
N LEU A 45 16.55 16.87 -20.03
CA LEU A 45 16.04 15.99 -19.00
C LEU A 45 14.65 16.46 -18.54
N PRO A 46 13.62 15.58 -18.53
CA PRO A 46 12.32 15.91 -17.96
C PRO A 46 12.48 16.50 -16.55
N ARG A 47 11.74 17.56 -16.23
CA ARG A 47 11.73 18.19 -14.88
C ARG A 47 11.50 17.17 -13.76
N SER A 48 10.82 16.07 -14.07
CA SER A 48 10.61 14.94 -13.18
C SER A 48 11.91 14.30 -12.67
N HIS A 49 13.02 14.29 -13.42
CA HIS A 49 14.26 13.66 -12.95
C HIS A 49 14.91 14.40 -11.77
N TRP A 50 14.85 15.73 -11.76
CA TRP A 50 15.35 16.52 -10.64
C TRP A 50 14.45 16.35 -9.41
N GLU A 51 13.14 16.38 -9.61
CA GLU A 51 12.15 16.15 -8.56
C GLU A 51 12.27 14.75 -7.96
N ILE A 52 12.45 13.71 -8.78
CA ILE A 52 12.70 12.33 -8.33
C ILE A 52 13.94 12.27 -7.45
N ARG A 53 15.05 12.92 -7.83
CA ARG A 53 16.28 12.94 -7.04
C ARG A 53 16.12 13.69 -5.72
N GLN A 54 15.37 14.81 -5.71
CA GLN A 54 15.07 15.52 -4.48
C GLN A 54 14.16 14.72 -3.56
N ASN A 55 13.11 14.11 -4.12
CA ASN A 55 12.21 13.22 -3.40
C ASN A 55 12.97 12.02 -2.83
N ARG A 56 13.96 11.50 -3.56
CA ARG A 56 14.83 10.44 -3.07
C ARG A 56 15.59 10.88 -1.82
N VAL A 57 16.23 12.04 -1.82
CA VAL A 57 16.92 12.56 -0.62
C VAL A 57 15.95 12.78 0.53
N ARG A 58 14.75 13.35 0.28
CA ARG A 58 13.72 13.54 1.30
C ARG A 58 13.24 12.21 1.90
N ASN A 59 13.07 11.19 1.07
CA ASN A 59 12.72 9.85 1.52
C ASN A 59 13.86 9.18 2.30
N LEU A 60 15.11 9.55 2.07
CA LEU A 60 16.27 9.01 2.78
C LEU A 60 16.61 9.81 4.06
N ASP A 61 15.95 10.94 4.29
CA ASP A 61 16.21 11.81 5.43
C ASP A 61 16.04 11.09 6.79
N TRP A 62 15.10 10.16 6.87
CA TRP A 62 14.89 9.32 8.05
C TRP A 62 16.16 8.55 8.47
N LEU A 63 17.09 8.22 7.56
CA LEU A 63 18.35 7.58 7.92
C LEU A 63 19.22 8.51 8.78
N ALA A 64 19.15 9.82 8.54
CA ALA A 64 19.79 10.80 9.40
C ALA A 64 19.11 10.86 10.78
N GLU A 65 17.78 10.75 10.84
CA GLU A 65 17.05 10.64 12.12
C GLU A 65 17.45 9.37 12.89
N VAL A 66 17.64 8.24 12.19
CA VAL A 66 18.15 7.00 12.81
C VAL A 66 19.55 7.22 13.37
N LEU A 67 20.45 7.91 12.65
CA LEU A 67 21.78 8.24 13.17
C LEU A 67 21.72 9.13 14.42
N GLU A 68 20.77 10.08 14.48
CA GLU A 68 20.56 10.90 15.68
C GLU A 68 20.06 10.06 16.86
N TRP A 69 19.26 9.03 16.61
CA TRP A 69 18.71 8.15 17.63
C TRP A 69 19.74 7.15 18.19
N LEU A 70 20.71 6.72 17.39
CA LEU A 70 21.74 5.76 17.83
C LEU A 70 22.48 6.24 19.08
N ASN A 71 23.01 5.30 19.88
CA ASN A 71 23.92 5.63 20.97
C ASN A 71 25.29 6.10 20.42
N LYS A 72 26.16 6.64 21.30
CA LYS A 72 27.45 7.18 20.86
C LYS A 72 28.40 6.12 20.33
N ASP A 73 28.40 4.94 20.94
CA ASP A 73 29.34 3.87 20.61
C ASP A 73 29.04 3.26 19.23
N ILE A 74 27.78 2.88 18.95
CA ILE A 74 27.36 2.35 17.64
C ILE A 74 27.59 3.40 16.55
N LEU A 75 27.32 4.68 16.85
CA LEU A 75 27.53 5.76 15.90
C LEU A 75 29.02 5.97 15.58
N ALA A 76 29.90 5.82 16.56
CA ALA A 76 31.36 5.90 16.36
C ALA A 76 31.86 4.73 15.49
N ASP A 77 31.41 3.51 15.79
CA ASP A 77 31.77 2.31 14.99
C ASP A 77 31.29 2.45 13.54
N LEU A 78 30.04 2.91 13.35
CA LEU A 78 29.49 3.16 12.01
C LEU A 78 30.32 4.18 11.24
N LEU A 79 30.79 5.25 11.89
CA LEU A 79 31.62 6.27 11.24
C LEU A 79 32.99 5.75 10.83
N VAL A 80 33.54 4.75 11.51
CA VAL A 80 34.80 4.10 11.11
C VAL A 80 34.60 3.32 9.81
N ASP A 81 33.54 2.52 9.75
CA ASP A 81 33.22 1.67 8.60
C ASP A 81 32.65 2.45 7.40
N TYR A 82 32.15 3.67 7.63
CA TYR A 82 31.55 4.47 6.60
C TYR A 82 32.58 5.03 5.61
N ASP A 83 32.33 4.80 4.32
CA ASP A 83 33.21 5.16 3.22
C ASP A 83 33.61 6.65 3.26
N PRO A 84 34.92 6.97 3.35
CA PRO A 84 35.42 8.34 3.27
C PRO A 84 34.89 9.14 2.08
N ALA A 85 34.67 8.50 0.93
CA ALA A 85 34.15 9.15 -0.27
C ALA A 85 32.76 9.77 -0.07
N HIS A 86 31.95 9.22 0.85
CA HIS A 86 30.60 9.69 1.14
C HIS A 86 30.52 10.64 2.35
N ARG A 87 31.58 10.72 3.18
CA ARG A 87 31.61 11.54 4.41
C ARG A 87 31.34 13.01 4.12
N VAL A 88 32.01 13.61 3.14
CA VAL A 88 31.82 15.04 2.82
C VAL A 88 30.35 15.34 2.45
N ALA A 89 29.72 14.45 1.68
CA ALA A 89 28.31 14.58 1.28
C ALA A 89 27.37 14.45 2.47
N LEU A 90 27.57 13.45 3.34
CA LEU A 90 26.78 13.24 4.55
C LEU A 90 26.90 14.43 5.51
N PHE A 91 28.12 14.92 5.77
CA PHE A 91 28.34 16.02 6.71
C PHE A 91 27.81 17.35 6.19
N LYS A 92 27.91 17.63 4.87
CA LYS A 92 27.25 18.82 4.29
C LYS A 92 25.74 18.73 4.36
N TYR A 93 25.19 17.54 4.11
CA TYR A 93 23.76 17.31 4.26
C TYR A 93 23.32 17.54 5.71
N ALA A 94 23.99 16.91 6.67
CA ALA A 94 23.70 17.04 8.09
C ALA A 94 23.87 18.49 8.55
N ARG A 95 24.94 19.21 8.19
CA ARG A 95 25.11 20.63 8.57
C ARG A 95 23.95 21.51 8.12
N LYS A 96 23.31 21.16 7.00
CA LYS A 96 22.18 21.91 6.43
C LYS A 96 20.83 21.52 7.04
N GLN A 97 20.56 20.22 7.18
CA GLN A 97 19.24 19.71 7.58
C GLN A 97 19.16 19.28 9.05
N HIS A 98 20.26 18.73 9.59
CA HIS A 98 20.37 18.15 10.94
C HIS A 98 21.63 18.68 11.66
N PRO A 99 21.68 19.97 12.05
CA PRO A 99 22.90 20.59 12.56
C PRO A 99 23.39 19.94 13.87
N LYS A 100 22.47 19.37 14.66
CA LYS A 100 22.79 18.61 15.88
C LYS A 100 23.51 17.30 15.55
N LEU A 101 22.99 16.53 14.57
CA LEU A 101 23.70 15.38 14.04
C LEU A 101 25.11 15.75 13.58
N ALA A 102 25.24 16.80 12.75
CA ALA A 102 26.54 17.19 12.22
C ALA A 102 27.58 17.48 13.32
N ALA A 103 27.19 18.25 14.34
CA ALA A 103 28.06 18.53 15.49
C ALA A 103 28.42 17.24 16.24
N ARG A 104 27.45 16.34 16.42
CA ARG A 104 27.66 15.05 17.08
C ARG A 104 28.61 14.15 16.29
N LEU A 105 28.46 14.03 14.97
CA LEU A 105 29.35 13.24 14.12
C LEU A 105 30.78 13.79 14.17
N MET A 106 30.95 15.13 14.13
CA MET A 106 32.26 15.76 14.24
C MET A 106 32.97 15.46 15.56
N GLN A 107 32.23 15.40 16.67
CA GLN A 107 32.78 15.08 17.99
C GLN A 107 33.23 13.63 18.14
N LEU A 108 32.64 12.71 17.37
CA LEU A 108 32.95 11.28 17.43
C LEU A 108 34.14 10.90 16.52
N LEU A 109 34.49 11.75 15.56
CA LEU A 109 35.64 11.53 14.71
C LEU A 109 36.96 11.77 15.46
N PRO A 110 38.02 10.98 15.18
CA PRO A 110 39.36 11.30 15.65
C PRO A 110 39.77 12.70 15.19
N ARG A 111 40.48 13.45 16.05
CA ARG A 111 40.83 14.86 15.82
C ARG A 111 41.46 15.12 14.44
N ARG A 112 42.40 14.27 14.01
CA ARG A 112 43.04 14.38 12.69
C ARG A 112 42.05 14.21 11.54
N THR A 113 41.14 13.25 11.65
CA THR A 113 40.10 12.99 10.64
C THR A 113 39.08 14.12 10.60
N ALA A 114 38.73 14.68 11.76
CA ALA A 114 37.86 15.84 11.87
C ALA A 114 38.47 17.08 11.20
N GLU A 115 39.74 17.38 11.46
CA GLU A 115 40.47 18.49 10.83
C GLU A 115 40.54 18.32 9.30
N GLN A 116 40.91 17.13 8.82
CA GLN A 116 40.91 16.83 7.37
C GLN A 116 39.53 16.98 6.73
N LEU A 117 38.48 16.52 7.41
CA LEU A 117 37.12 16.65 6.92
C LEU A 117 36.68 18.11 6.89
N GLU A 118 37.07 18.94 7.87
CA GLU A 118 36.78 20.37 7.83
C GLU A 118 37.47 21.09 6.67
N ASP A 119 38.72 20.74 6.39
CA ASP A 119 39.45 21.25 5.23
C ASP A 119 38.76 20.82 3.92
N GLU A 120 38.38 19.54 3.79
CA GLU A 120 37.63 19.03 2.64
C GLU A 120 36.26 19.70 2.50
N LEU A 121 35.57 19.96 3.60
CA LEU A 121 34.27 20.65 3.61
C LEU A 121 34.40 22.11 3.17
N ALA A 122 35.48 22.79 3.57
CA ALA A 122 35.78 24.17 3.19
C ALA A 122 36.18 24.29 1.71
N MET A 123 36.94 23.32 1.20
CA MET A 123 37.42 23.29 -0.19
C MET A 123 36.39 22.76 -1.18
N SER A 124 35.46 21.92 -0.74
CA SER A 124 34.43 21.37 -1.63
C SER A 124 33.33 22.41 -1.91
N GLY A 125 32.89 22.47 -3.17
CA GLY A 125 31.78 23.32 -3.60
C GLY A 125 30.40 22.76 -3.22
N ALA A 126 29.36 23.17 -3.96
CA ALA A 126 28.04 22.58 -3.83
C ALA A 126 28.05 21.10 -4.23
N ILE A 127 27.49 20.23 -3.39
CA ILE A 127 27.40 18.80 -3.66
C ILE A 127 26.11 18.50 -4.45
N PRO A 128 26.19 17.78 -5.58
CA PRO A 128 25.02 17.34 -6.32
C PRO A 128 24.06 16.49 -5.46
N VAL A 129 22.76 16.71 -5.60
CA VAL A 129 21.70 15.98 -4.87
C VAL A 129 21.85 14.46 -5.00
N GLN A 130 22.31 13.98 -6.16
CA GLN A 130 22.55 12.55 -6.37
C GLN A 130 23.68 11.98 -5.49
N GLN A 131 24.75 12.74 -5.28
CA GLN A 131 25.84 12.31 -4.38
C GLN A 131 25.37 12.28 -2.93
N VAL A 132 24.48 13.20 -2.54
CA VAL A 132 23.83 13.16 -1.23
C VAL A 132 22.94 11.91 -1.08
N ALA A 133 22.13 11.59 -2.10
CA ALA A 133 21.31 10.38 -2.09
C ALA A 133 22.15 9.11 -1.95
N LEU A 134 23.22 8.97 -2.73
CA LEU A 134 24.14 7.83 -2.65
C LEU A 134 24.82 7.73 -1.29
N ALA A 135 25.26 8.87 -0.72
CA ALA A 135 25.85 8.90 0.61
C ALA A 135 24.85 8.42 1.68
N LEU A 136 23.59 8.86 1.62
CA LEU A 136 22.56 8.40 2.54
C LEU A 136 22.22 6.91 2.33
N GLU A 137 22.11 6.44 1.09
CA GLU A 137 21.86 5.02 0.77
C GLU A 137 22.97 4.11 1.29
N ALA A 138 24.23 4.56 1.22
CA ALA A 138 25.38 3.82 1.74
C ALA A 138 25.32 3.59 3.27
N LEU A 139 24.53 4.38 4.01
CA LEU A 139 24.29 4.14 5.43
C LEU A 139 23.38 2.94 5.69
N HIS A 140 22.47 2.64 4.77
CA HIS A 140 21.47 1.58 4.96
C HIS A 140 22.07 0.20 5.28
N PRO A 141 23.04 -0.35 4.53
CA PRO A 141 23.62 -1.65 4.86
C PRO A 141 24.35 -1.67 6.20
N LEU A 142 25.03 -0.57 6.56
CA LEU A 142 25.72 -0.45 7.86
C LEU A 142 24.72 -0.41 9.02
N LEU A 143 23.67 0.39 8.88
CA LEU A 143 22.57 0.46 9.84
C LEU A 143 21.83 -0.87 9.95
N ALA A 144 21.62 -1.57 8.83
CA ALA A 144 20.95 -2.87 8.80
C ALA A 144 21.80 -3.95 9.50
N ALA A 145 23.13 -3.90 9.39
CA ALA A 145 24.02 -4.80 10.11
C ALA A 145 23.92 -4.62 11.64
N GLN A 146 23.72 -3.38 12.11
CA GLN A 146 23.61 -3.06 13.53
C GLN A 146 22.20 -3.26 14.10
N LEU A 147 21.17 -2.92 13.33
CA LEU A 147 19.77 -2.89 13.78
C LEU A 147 18.95 -4.11 13.33
N GLY A 148 19.48 -4.91 12.40
CA GLY A 148 18.82 -6.10 11.86
C GLY A 148 17.45 -5.79 11.26
N THR A 149 16.46 -6.59 11.63
CA THR A 149 15.08 -6.49 11.14
C THR A 149 14.32 -5.27 11.65
N LYS A 150 14.90 -4.47 12.57
CA LYS A 150 14.25 -3.25 13.08
C LYS A 150 14.36 -2.07 12.12
N LEU A 151 15.28 -2.14 11.15
CA LEU A 151 15.47 -1.09 10.16
C LEU A 151 14.52 -1.31 8.98
N ALA A 152 13.78 -0.27 8.60
CA ALA A 152 12.93 -0.30 7.43
C ALA A 152 13.73 -0.52 6.13
N ALA A 153 13.11 -1.23 5.18
CA ALA A 153 13.63 -1.31 3.82
C ALA A 153 13.59 0.06 3.12
N LEU A 154 14.52 0.28 2.19
CA LEU A 154 14.52 1.49 1.37
C LEU A 154 13.24 1.58 0.53
N PRO A 155 12.66 2.77 0.36
CA PRO A 155 11.44 2.94 -0.43
C PRO A 155 11.76 2.85 -1.92
N ASP A 156 10.72 2.76 -2.74
CA ASP A 156 10.87 2.90 -4.19
C ASP A 156 11.45 4.27 -4.56
N ALA A 157 12.29 4.30 -5.61
CA ALA A 157 12.96 5.51 -6.05
C ALA A 157 11.99 6.64 -6.47
N ASN A 158 10.78 6.28 -6.87
CA ASN A 158 9.76 7.19 -7.38
C ASN A 158 8.70 7.58 -6.33
N LEU A 159 8.88 7.17 -5.07
CA LEU A 159 7.93 7.50 -4.01
C LEU A 159 7.91 9.01 -3.77
N ASP A 160 6.72 9.62 -3.79
CA ASP A 160 6.55 11.02 -3.42
C ASP A 160 6.36 11.15 -1.90
N PRO A 161 7.29 11.80 -1.17
CA PRO A 161 7.21 11.96 0.28
C PRO A 161 5.98 12.76 0.72
N GLU A 162 5.57 13.77 -0.05
CA GLU A 162 4.45 14.64 0.32
C GLU A 162 3.11 13.91 0.14
N GLN A 163 2.96 13.17 -0.96
CA GLN A 163 1.78 12.31 -1.15
C GLN A 163 1.72 11.22 -0.08
N THR A 164 2.85 10.63 0.28
CA THR A 164 2.93 9.61 1.35
C THR A 164 2.46 10.19 2.68
N ARG A 165 2.94 11.38 3.05
CA ARG A 165 2.52 12.09 4.27
C ARG A 165 1.03 12.44 4.25
N GLN A 166 0.52 12.96 3.14
CA GLN A 166 -0.90 13.28 3.00
C GLN A 166 -1.79 12.03 3.12
N ALA A 167 -1.41 10.93 2.48
CA ALA A 167 -2.12 9.66 2.59
C ALA A 167 -2.09 9.12 4.03
N LEU A 168 -0.95 9.25 4.72
CA LEU A 168 -0.84 8.83 6.13
C LEU A 168 -1.77 9.64 7.04
N LEU A 169 -1.84 10.95 6.85
CA LEU A 169 -2.77 11.82 7.59
C LEU A 169 -4.24 11.41 7.41
N GLN A 170 -4.62 10.99 6.20
CA GLN A 170 -5.98 10.48 5.93
C GLN A 170 -6.29 9.19 6.70
N HIS A 171 -5.27 8.42 7.08
CA HIS A 171 -5.44 7.20 7.85
C HIS A 171 -5.26 7.38 9.37
N HIS A 172 -4.82 8.56 9.84
CA HIS A 172 -4.63 8.81 11.28
C HIS A 172 -5.91 8.62 12.08
N GLU A 173 -7.05 9.11 11.57
CA GLU A 173 -8.34 8.95 12.25
C GLU A 173 -8.72 7.47 12.41
N LEU A 174 -8.46 6.66 11.38
CA LEU A 174 -8.71 5.22 11.40
C LEU A 174 -7.83 4.51 12.44
N LEU A 175 -6.55 4.89 12.53
CA LEU A 175 -5.62 4.33 13.52
C LEU A 175 -6.04 4.71 14.95
N GLN A 176 -6.42 5.96 15.19
CA GLN A 176 -6.89 6.44 16.48
C GLN A 176 -8.22 5.79 16.89
N ALA A 177 -9.10 5.51 15.93
CA ALA A 177 -10.41 4.90 16.17
C ALA A 177 -10.37 3.39 16.41
N LEU A 178 -9.20 2.73 16.26
CA LEU A 178 -9.07 1.27 16.48
C LEU A 178 -9.63 0.78 17.83
N PRO A 179 -9.38 1.45 18.98
CA PRO A 179 -9.94 1.05 20.26
C PRO A 179 -11.45 1.22 20.35
N SER A 180 -12.02 2.13 19.54
CA SER A 180 -13.45 2.43 19.49
C SER A 180 -14.23 1.48 18.58
N LEU A 181 -13.55 0.64 17.78
CA LEU A 181 -14.20 -0.41 17.00
C LEU A 181 -14.75 -1.51 17.93
N PRO A 182 -15.76 -2.28 17.48
CA PRO A 182 -16.27 -3.43 18.23
C PRO A 182 -15.12 -4.34 18.67
N GLU A 183 -15.12 -4.76 19.94
CA GLU A 183 -13.99 -5.46 20.56
C GLU A 183 -13.52 -6.69 19.76
N ALA A 184 -14.47 -7.46 19.20
CA ALA A 184 -14.15 -8.62 18.37
C ALA A 184 -13.39 -8.26 17.08
N ASN A 185 -13.62 -7.05 16.53
CA ASN A 185 -12.97 -6.57 15.32
C ASN A 185 -11.59 -5.99 15.62
N SER A 186 -11.47 -5.18 16.67
CA SER A 186 -10.19 -4.59 17.07
C SER A 186 -9.20 -5.66 17.57
N GLN A 187 -9.65 -6.60 18.40
CA GLN A 187 -8.81 -7.73 18.85
C GLN A 187 -8.36 -8.61 17.68
N ARG A 188 -9.26 -8.95 16.74
CA ARG A 188 -8.90 -9.77 15.57
C ARG A 188 -7.94 -9.04 14.64
N THR A 189 -8.12 -7.73 14.45
CA THR A 189 -7.20 -6.91 13.66
C THR A 189 -5.80 -6.96 14.28
N LEU A 190 -5.71 -6.78 15.61
CA LEU A 190 -4.45 -6.84 16.33
C LEU A 190 -3.77 -8.21 16.21
N GLN A 191 -4.53 -9.31 16.34
CA GLN A 191 -4.01 -10.68 16.21
C GLN A 191 -3.49 -11.03 14.81
N GLN A 192 -3.94 -10.32 13.77
CA GLN A 192 -3.50 -10.53 12.39
C GLN A 192 -2.28 -9.69 12.01
N LEU A 193 -1.92 -8.70 12.83
CA LEU A 193 -0.68 -7.95 12.68
C LEU A 193 0.49 -8.79 13.18
N GLN A 194 1.63 -8.67 12.51
CA GLN A 194 2.89 -9.25 12.96
C GLN A 194 3.37 -8.55 14.23
N SER A 195 4.17 -9.23 15.06
CA SER A 195 4.70 -8.66 16.31
C SER A 195 5.47 -7.36 16.08
N HIS A 196 6.20 -7.24 14.97
CA HIS A 196 6.89 -6.00 14.61
C HIS A 196 5.92 -4.86 14.24
N GLU A 197 4.86 -5.15 13.49
CA GLU A 197 3.81 -4.18 13.13
C GLU A 197 3.05 -3.68 14.36
N GLN A 198 2.79 -4.56 15.32
CA GLN A 198 2.20 -4.22 16.61
C GLN A 198 3.10 -3.26 17.41
N LEU A 199 4.41 -3.50 17.44
CA LEU A 199 5.38 -2.61 18.07
C LEU A 199 5.48 -1.25 17.37
N ILE A 200 5.42 -1.21 16.04
CA ILE A 200 5.37 0.05 15.29
C ILE A 200 4.09 0.82 15.61
N LEU A 201 2.95 0.14 15.72
CA LEU A 201 1.68 0.77 16.09
C LEU A 201 1.72 1.37 17.51
N LEU A 202 2.32 0.65 18.46
CA LEU A 202 2.54 1.13 19.82
C LEU A 202 3.50 2.34 19.83
N TRP A 203 4.62 2.25 19.11
CA TRP A 203 5.57 3.34 18.93
C TRP A 203 4.89 4.59 18.37
N LEU A 204 4.05 4.42 17.34
CA LEU A 204 3.30 5.51 16.72
C LEU A 204 2.31 6.14 17.69
N ALA A 205 1.57 5.33 18.45
CA ALA A 205 0.61 5.80 19.44
C ALA A 205 1.30 6.67 20.51
N ASN A 206 2.44 6.21 21.02
CA ASN A 206 3.22 6.95 22.02
C ASN A 206 3.80 8.26 21.42
N HIS A 207 4.45 8.19 20.25
CA HIS A 207 5.05 9.37 19.62
C HIS A 207 4.04 10.46 19.24
N GLN A 208 2.81 10.06 18.88
CA GLN A 208 1.73 10.98 18.53
C GLN A 208 0.85 11.38 19.72
N GLY A 209 1.11 10.84 20.92
CA GLY A 209 0.33 11.11 22.13
C GLY A 209 -1.08 10.54 22.11
N TRP A 210 -1.33 9.46 21.36
CA TRP A 210 -2.64 8.79 21.26
C TRP A 210 -2.90 7.87 22.46
N GLN A 211 -3.04 8.49 23.64
CA GLN A 211 -3.23 7.81 24.93
C GLN A 211 -4.31 6.70 24.93
N PRO A 212 -5.48 6.86 24.28
CA PRO A 212 -6.47 5.78 24.23
C PRO A 212 -5.98 4.53 23.48
N LEU A 213 -5.23 4.72 22.40
CA LEU A 213 -4.68 3.63 21.61
C LEU A 213 -3.50 2.96 22.33
N GLU A 214 -2.62 3.77 22.93
CA GLU A 214 -1.48 3.28 23.70
C GLU A 214 -1.90 2.36 24.85
N HIS A 215 -2.81 2.82 25.72
CA HIS A 215 -3.33 2.00 26.83
C HIS A 215 -4.03 0.74 26.34
N TRP A 216 -4.78 0.85 25.24
CA TRP A 216 -5.48 -0.29 24.64
C TRP A 216 -4.52 -1.36 24.11
N LEU A 217 -3.40 -0.94 23.51
CA LEU A 217 -2.33 -1.83 23.01
C LEU A 217 -1.57 -2.48 24.16
N LEU A 218 -1.14 -1.72 25.17
CA LEU A 218 -0.41 -2.25 26.33
C LEU A 218 -1.22 -3.30 27.10
N ALA A 219 -2.55 -3.19 27.12
CA ALA A 219 -3.42 -4.17 27.76
C ALA A 219 -3.63 -5.48 26.95
N ARG A 220 -3.31 -5.49 25.65
CA ARG A 220 -3.68 -6.59 24.72
C ARG A 220 -2.50 -7.25 24.02
N LEU A 221 -1.35 -6.59 23.97
CA LEU A 221 -0.15 -7.17 23.39
C LEU A 221 0.45 -8.23 24.31
N PRO A 222 1.01 -9.33 23.76
CA PRO A 222 1.67 -10.34 24.55
C PRO A 222 2.99 -9.79 25.13
N GLY A 223 3.12 -9.82 26.45
CA GLY A 223 4.31 -9.35 27.16
C GLY A 223 3.93 -8.45 28.34
N GLU A 224 4.87 -8.28 29.27
CA GLU A 224 4.70 -7.28 30.33
C GLU A 224 4.79 -5.89 29.73
N ALA A 225 4.00 -4.94 30.23
CA ALA A 225 4.01 -3.56 29.74
C ALA A 225 5.43 -2.96 29.74
N GLU A 226 6.22 -3.27 30.77
CA GLU A 226 7.62 -2.86 30.90
C GLU A 226 8.51 -3.41 29.76
N GLN A 227 8.32 -4.66 29.38
CA GLN A 227 9.06 -5.30 28.28
C GLN A 227 8.70 -4.67 26.94
N LEU A 228 7.41 -4.39 26.70
CA LEU A 228 6.94 -3.73 25.48
C LEU A 228 7.44 -2.30 25.38
N THR A 229 7.43 -1.54 26.50
CA THR A 229 8.02 -0.20 26.53
C THR A 229 9.52 -0.23 26.25
N THR A 230 10.24 -1.24 26.77
CA THR A 230 11.68 -1.41 26.50
C THR A 230 11.93 -1.76 25.03
N GLN A 231 11.10 -2.63 24.43
CA GLN A 231 11.21 -2.98 23.01
C GLN A 231 10.91 -1.79 22.10
N MET A 232 9.91 -0.98 22.44
CA MET A 232 9.54 0.25 21.73
C MET A 232 10.66 1.30 21.82
N GLN A 233 11.26 1.50 22.99
CA GLN A 233 12.40 2.42 23.14
C GLN A 233 13.62 2.00 22.30
N ASN A 234 13.76 0.69 22.05
CA ASN A 234 14.79 0.10 21.20
C ASN A 234 14.40 0.01 19.71
N LEU A 235 13.28 0.61 19.31
CA LEU A 235 12.84 0.69 17.92
C LEU A 235 13.33 2.02 17.32
N PRO A 236 14.07 2.00 16.19
CA PRO A 236 14.49 3.23 15.53
C PRO A 236 13.28 4.00 14.99
N PRO A 237 13.42 5.31 14.72
CA PRO A 237 12.38 6.11 14.10
C PRO A 237 11.91 5.46 12.78
N GLN A 238 10.60 5.39 12.62
CA GLN A 238 9.97 4.70 11.49
C GLN A 238 9.60 5.68 10.38
N PRO A 239 9.95 5.40 9.12
CA PRO A 239 9.67 6.31 8.02
C PRO A 239 8.18 6.30 7.61
N ALA A 240 7.74 7.40 7.00
CA ALA A 240 6.32 7.62 6.67
C ALA A 240 5.69 6.54 5.78
N TRP A 241 6.43 5.92 4.85
CA TRP A 241 5.88 4.86 4.00
C TRP A 241 5.64 3.54 4.74
N VAL A 242 6.44 3.24 5.77
CA VAL A 242 6.20 2.07 6.63
C VAL A 242 4.93 2.29 7.44
N LEU A 243 4.80 3.48 8.02
CA LEU A 243 3.60 3.87 8.76
C LEU A 243 2.36 3.85 7.85
N LEU A 244 2.48 4.31 6.60
CA LEU A 244 1.41 4.26 5.62
C LEU A 244 1.05 2.82 5.24
N ALA A 245 2.04 1.95 5.01
CA ALA A 245 1.79 0.55 4.70
C ALA A 245 1.07 -0.17 5.85
N LEU A 246 1.49 0.10 7.09
CA LEU A 246 0.79 -0.38 8.29
C LEU A 246 -0.64 0.14 8.35
N ALA A 247 -0.85 1.44 8.11
CA ALA A 247 -2.17 2.04 8.14
C ALA A 247 -3.11 1.49 7.07
N GLN A 248 -2.59 1.28 5.86
CA GLN A 248 -3.30 0.62 4.76
C GLN A 248 -3.61 -0.83 5.10
N ARG A 249 -2.67 -1.56 5.71
CA ARG A 249 -2.89 -2.93 6.17
C ARG A 249 -4.02 -2.99 7.19
N ILE A 250 -3.97 -2.16 8.22
CA ILE A 250 -5.00 -2.06 9.24
C ILE A 250 -6.35 -1.67 8.61
N LYS A 251 -6.35 -0.71 7.68
CA LYS A 251 -7.54 -0.35 6.90
C LYS A 251 -8.09 -1.57 6.14
N THR A 252 -7.26 -2.33 5.44
CA THR A 252 -7.76 -3.54 4.75
C THR A 252 -8.34 -4.55 5.74
N LEU A 253 -7.73 -4.76 6.89
CA LEU A 253 -8.23 -5.70 7.91
C LEU A 253 -9.56 -5.25 8.52
N THR A 254 -9.75 -3.93 8.67
CA THR A 254 -10.97 -3.32 9.21
C THR A 254 -12.08 -3.18 8.16
N ASP A 255 -11.76 -2.77 6.92
CA ASP A 255 -12.68 -2.62 5.79
C ASP A 255 -13.16 -3.96 5.23
N LEU A 256 -12.33 -5.01 5.26
CA LEU A 256 -12.79 -6.37 5.00
C LEU A 256 -13.96 -6.78 5.92
N ARG A 257 -14.24 -6.01 6.98
CA ARG A 257 -15.23 -6.31 8.01
C ARG A 257 -15.92 -5.09 8.64
N GLN A 258 -16.11 -3.99 7.91
CA GLN A 258 -17.32 -3.22 8.17
C GLN A 258 -18.48 -4.22 8.14
N PRO A 259 -19.48 -4.15 9.03
CA PRO A 259 -20.74 -4.80 8.76
C PRO A 259 -21.27 -4.16 7.49
N GLN A 260 -20.94 -4.77 6.34
CA GLN A 260 -21.67 -4.53 5.12
C GLN A 260 -23.15 -4.68 5.51
N PRO A 261 -24.05 -3.71 5.20
CA PRO A 261 -25.46 -4.06 5.09
C PRO A 261 -25.48 -5.30 4.21
N PRO A 262 -26.12 -6.40 4.64
CA PRO A 262 -25.77 -7.78 4.28
C PRO A 262 -25.38 -7.91 2.82
N THR A 263 -24.07 -7.82 2.52
CA THR A 263 -23.56 -7.94 1.16
C THR A 263 -22.75 -9.22 1.12
N GLU A 264 -23.46 -10.23 0.65
CA GLU A 264 -23.05 -11.42 -0.09
C GLU A 264 -21.53 -11.75 -0.19
N PRO A 265 -21.12 -12.98 0.17
CA PRO A 265 -19.75 -13.43 -0.02
C PRO A 265 -19.38 -13.49 -1.51
N ALA A 266 -18.18 -12.98 -1.81
CA ALA A 266 -17.51 -13.03 -3.11
C ALA A 266 -17.65 -14.39 -3.82
N ALA A 267 -17.74 -14.31 -5.14
CA ALA A 267 -17.91 -15.41 -6.09
C ALA A 267 -17.05 -16.63 -5.70
N SER A 268 -17.72 -17.65 -5.17
CA SER A 268 -17.11 -18.91 -4.78
C SER A 268 -17.22 -19.85 -5.99
N PRO A 269 -16.11 -20.31 -6.60
CA PRO A 269 -16.18 -21.27 -7.70
C PRO A 269 -16.97 -22.54 -7.32
N ALA A 270 -16.96 -22.91 -6.03
CA ALA A 270 -17.77 -23.98 -5.48
C ALA A 270 -19.29 -23.72 -5.50
N LEU A 271 -19.74 -22.46 -5.44
CA LEU A 271 -21.15 -22.11 -5.57
C LEU A 271 -21.59 -22.23 -7.02
N ASP A 272 -20.79 -21.71 -7.94
CA ASP A 272 -21.08 -21.78 -9.38
C ASP A 272 -21.15 -23.22 -9.86
N GLU A 273 -20.27 -24.09 -9.36
CA GLU A 273 -20.31 -25.53 -9.64
C GLU A 273 -21.57 -26.20 -9.06
N LYS A 274 -21.94 -25.90 -7.81
CA LYS A 274 -23.19 -26.40 -7.20
C LYS A 274 -24.43 -25.92 -7.95
N ALA A 275 -24.45 -24.65 -8.34
CA ALA A 275 -25.55 -24.06 -9.09
C ALA A 275 -25.65 -24.66 -10.49
N ARG A 276 -24.52 -24.88 -11.16
CA ARG A 276 -24.48 -25.57 -12.45
C ARG A 276 -25.03 -27.00 -12.35
N ASN A 277 -24.62 -27.77 -11.34
CA ASN A 277 -25.13 -29.12 -11.11
C ASN A 277 -26.63 -29.12 -10.78
N PHE A 278 -27.10 -28.15 -9.99
CA PHE A 278 -28.52 -27.96 -9.72
C PHE A 278 -29.32 -27.65 -10.99
N LEU A 279 -28.88 -26.69 -11.82
CA LEU A 279 -29.56 -26.37 -13.08
C LEU A 279 -29.53 -27.54 -14.07
N GLN A 280 -28.47 -28.34 -14.08
CA GLN A 280 -28.40 -29.56 -14.90
C GLN A 280 -29.40 -30.61 -14.44
N SER A 281 -29.46 -30.94 -13.15
CA SER A 281 -30.49 -31.85 -12.61
C SER A 281 -31.91 -31.32 -12.80
N PHE A 282 -32.10 -30.00 -12.72
CA PHE A 282 -33.38 -29.35 -13.02
C PHE A 282 -33.77 -29.52 -14.50
N SER A 283 -32.78 -29.56 -15.40
CA SER A 283 -32.99 -29.83 -16.83
C SER A 283 -33.36 -31.28 -17.14
N GLU A 284 -33.33 -32.19 -16.17
CA GLU A 284 -33.72 -33.61 -16.35
C GLU A 284 -35.18 -33.85 -15.94
N LEU A 285 -35.86 -32.84 -15.38
CA LEU A 285 -37.26 -32.95 -14.98
C LEU A 285 -38.18 -33.21 -16.19
N PRO A 286 -39.24 -34.03 -16.05
CA PRO A 286 -40.26 -34.19 -17.08
C PRO A 286 -40.84 -32.83 -17.52
N ALA A 287 -41.05 -32.66 -18.83
CA ALA A 287 -41.60 -31.42 -19.41
C ALA A 287 -42.85 -30.86 -18.70
N PRO A 288 -43.87 -31.67 -18.33
CA PRO A 288 -45.05 -31.14 -17.63
C PRO A 288 -44.73 -30.59 -16.23
N LEU A 289 -43.81 -31.22 -15.51
CA LEU A 289 -43.37 -30.75 -14.19
C LEU A 289 -42.56 -29.46 -14.31
N LEU A 290 -41.67 -29.39 -15.30
CA LEU A 290 -40.89 -28.19 -15.57
C LEU A 290 -41.81 -27.00 -15.91
N GLN A 291 -42.83 -27.20 -16.75
CA GLN A 291 -43.82 -26.18 -17.06
C GLN A 291 -44.60 -25.68 -15.83
N LEU A 292 -44.99 -26.59 -14.94
CA LEU A 292 -45.69 -26.23 -13.70
C LEU A 292 -44.81 -25.39 -12.76
N VAL A 293 -43.53 -25.75 -12.61
CA VAL A 293 -42.59 -24.94 -11.82
C VAL A 293 -42.42 -23.56 -12.45
N LEU A 294 -42.19 -23.49 -13.76
CA LEU A 294 -41.96 -22.21 -14.46
C LEU A 294 -43.18 -21.29 -14.38
N LYS A 295 -44.40 -21.81 -14.43
CA LYS A 295 -45.63 -21.01 -14.26
C LYS A 295 -45.80 -20.42 -12.87
N ARG A 296 -45.17 -21.02 -11.85
CA ARG A 296 -45.25 -20.58 -10.45
C ARG A 296 -44.13 -19.63 -10.04
N LEU A 297 -43.06 -19.56 -10.84
CA LEU A 297 -41.98 -18.61 -10.61
C LEU A 297 -42.45 -17.19 -10.96
N ALA A 298 -42.10 -16.23 -10.11
CA ALA A 298 -42.28 -14.82 -10.41
C ALA A 298 -41.49 -14.44 -11.68
N ARG A 299 -41.95 -13.39 -12.35
CA ARG A 299 -41.36 -12.91 -13.61
C ARG A 299 -39.86 -12.59 -13.47
N ASP A 300 -39.49 -11.95 -12.38
CA ASP A 300 -38.10 -11.60 -12.08
C ASP A 300 -37.24 -12.86 -11.89
N ASN A 301 -37.76 -13.89 -11.22
CA ASN A 301 -37.06 -15.16 -11.04
C ASN A 301 -36.87 -15.93 -12.35
N LEU A 302 -37.81 -15.81 -13.31
CA LEU A 302 -37.66 -16.39 -14.64
C LEU A 302 -36.56 -15.67 -15.44
N ALA A 303 -36.48 -14.35 -15.34
CA ALA A 303 -35.41 -13.58 -15.96
C ALA A 303 -34.04 -13.91 -15.34
N GLN A 304 -33.97 -14.04 -14.02
CA GLN A 304 -32.78 -14.53 -13.30
C GLN A 304 -32.43 -15.95 -13.75
N LEU A 305 -33.39 -16.87 -13.88
CA LEU A 305 -33.12 -18.24 -14.34
C LEU A 305 -32.48 -18.30 -15.72
N ILE A 306 -32.96 -17.49 -16.67
CA ILE A 306 -32.39 -17.39 -18.02
C ILE A 306 -30.95 -16.87 -17.95
N THR A 307 -30.70 -15.84 -17.14
CA THR A 307 -29.39 -15.23 -16.94
C THR A 307 -28.40 -16.20 -16.27
N ALA A 308 -28.84 -16.94 -15.24
CA ALA A 308 -28.07 -17.97 -14.55
C ALA A 308 -27.64 -19.09 -15.50
N CYS A 309 -28.52 -19.49 -16.42
CA CYS A 309 -28.22 -20.52 -17.40
C CYS A 309 -27.12 -20.10 -18.38
N GLN A 310 -27.09 -18.82 -18.78
CA GLN A 310 -26.05 -18.26 -19.64
C GLN A 310 -24.71 -18.13 -18.89
N GLN A 311 -24.74 -17.55 -17.69
CA GLN A 311 -23.56 -17.34 -16.85
C GLN A 311 -22.85 -18.66 -16.50
N LEU A 312 -23.60 -19.69 -16.10
CA LEU A 312 -23.07 -20.99 -15.67
C LEU A 312 -22.90 -22.01 -16.80
N LYS A 313 -23.13 -21.59 -18.06
CA LYS A 313 -23.08 -22.44 -19.26
C LYS A 313 -23.96 -23.71 -19.13
N ALA A 314 -25.14 -23.57 -18.53
CA ALA A 314 -26.13 -24.65 -18.38
C ALA A 314 -27.00 -24.78 -19.65
N LEU A 315 -26.35 -25.12 -20.78
CA LEU A 315 -26.94 -25.07 -22.13
C LEU A 315 -28.21 -25.93 -22.28
N ARG A 316 -28.28 -27.09 -21.61
CA ARG A 316 -29.46 -28.00 -21.69
C ARG A 316 -30.72 -27.35 -21.14
N LEU A 317 -30.63 -26.70 -19.97
CA LEU A 317 -31.79 -26.03 -19.38
C LEU A 317 -32.17 -24.80 -20.21
N TYR A 318 -31.18 -24.02 -20.65
CA TYR A 318 -31.39 -22.86 -21.51
C TYR A 318 -32.22 -23.20 -22.76
N GLN A 319 -31.82 -24.23 -23.51
CA GLN A 319 -32.53 -24.70 -24.70
C GLN A 319 -33.94 -25.23 -24.39
N ARG A 320 -34.15 -25.84 -23.21
CA ARG A 320 -35.49 -26.27 -22.80
C ARG A 320 -36.38 -25.08 -22.44
N LEU A 321 -35.84 -24.05 -21.79
CA LEU A 321 -36.58 -22.83 -21.47
C LEU A 321 -37.01 -22.08 -22.74
N GLU A 322 -36.12 -21.98 -23.73
CA GLU A 322 -36.41 -21.39 -25.04
C GLU A 322 -37.56 -22.11 -25.77
N LYS A 323 -37.65 -23.45 -25.64
CA LYS A 323 -38.73 -24.24 -26.24
C LYS A 323 -40.05 -24.19 -25.48
N ILE A 324 -40.01 -23.97 -24.16
CA ILE A 324 -41.19 -24.02 -23.29
C ILE A 324 -41.86 -22.65 -23.16
N LEU A 325 -41.07 -21.58 -23.17
CA LEU A 325 -41.57 -20.22 -23.03
C LEU A 325 -41.88 -19.62 -24.41
N PRO A 326 -42.91 -18.76 -24.54
CA PRO A 326 -43.17 -18.06 -25.80
C PRO A 326 -41.97 -17.21 -26.23
N GLU A 327 -41.55 -17.29 -27.49
CA GLU A 327 -40.32 -16.63 -28.00
C GLU A 327 -40.24 -15.13 -27.63
N ARG A 328 -41.34 -14.39 -27.82
CA ARG A 328 -41.41 -12.96 -27.46
C ARG A 328 -41.20 -12.71 -25.97
N PHE A 329 -41.72 -13.60 -25.13
CA PHE A 329 -41.58 -13.51 -23.68
C PHE A 329 -40.15 -13.87 -23.26
N PHE A 330 -39.58 -14.93 -23.84
CA PHE A 330 -38.21 -15.35 -23.58
C PHE A 330 -37.18 -14.25 -23.88
N HIS A 331 -37.25 -13.65 -25.07
CA HIS A 331 -36.37 -12.53 -25.44
C HIS A 331 -36.59 -11.27 -24.60
N GLN A 332 -37.83 -11.02 -24.13
CA GLN A 332 -38.09 -9.91 -23.22
C GLN A 332 -37.43 -10.13 -21.86
N MET A 333 -37.49 -11.34 -21.31
CA MET A 333 -36.87 -11.67 -20.02
C MET A 333 -35.34 -11.66 -20.12
N GLN A 334 -34.78 -12.10 -21.24
CA GLN A 334 -33.33 -12.03 -21.49
C GLN A 334 -32.79 -10.58 -21.46
N LYS A 335 -33.59 -9.61 -21.92
CA LYS A 335 -33.18 -8.19 -21.94
C LYS A 335 -33.27 -7.50 -20.57
N GLN A 336 -34.01 -8.08 -19.61
CA GLN A 336 -34.20 -7.45 -18.30
C GLN A 336 -32.98 -7.56 -17.38
N HIS A 337 -32.11 -8.56 -17.58
CA HIS A 337 -30.89 -8.74 -16.78
C HIS A 337 -29.66 -9.00 -17.68
N PRO A 338 -29.06 -7.95 -18.27
CA PRO A 338 -27.84 -8.10 -19.07
C PRO A 338 -26.58 -8.31 -18.21
N ALA A 339 -26.65 -8.04 -16.90
CA ALA A 339 -25.55 -8.24 -15.97
C ALA A 339 -25.55 -9.68 -15.41
N ALA A 340 -24.36 -10.21 -15.12
CA ALA A 340 -24.21 -11.48 -14.42
C ALA A 340 -24.88 -11.42 -13.04
N LEU A 341 -25.53 -12.50 -12.62
CA LEU A 341 -26.17 -12.61 -11.32
C LEU A 341 -25.15 -12.65 -10.20
N GLN A 342 -25.49 -11.97 -9.11
CA GLN A 342 -24.71 -12.01 -7.89
C GLN A 342 -24.89 -13.35 -7.14
N PRO A 343 -23.92 -13.77 -6.32
CA PRO A 343 -23.98 -15.05 -5.61
C PRO A 343 -25.22 -15.26 -4.73
N ALA A 344 -25.78 -14.24 -4.07
CA ALA A 344 -26.98 -14.46 -3.27
C ALA A 344 -28.28 -14.39 -4.09
N GLU A 345 -28.31 -13.68 -5.21
CA GLU A 345 -29.39 -13.81 -6.20
C GLU A 345 -29.47 -15.26 -6.71
N LEU A 346 -28.32 -15.86 -7.04
CA LEU A 346 -28.22 -17.25 -7.47
C LEU A 346 -28.69 -18.23 -6.38
N ARG A 347 -28.28 -18.01 -5.13
CA ARG A 347 -28.76 -18.83 -3.98
C ARG A 347 -30.26 -18.68 -3.74
N SER A 348 -30.78 -17.45 -3.81
CA SER A 348 -32.20 -17.15 -3.66
C SER A 348 -33.01 -17.87 -4.72
N LEU A 349 -32.59 -17.77 -5.99
CA LEU A 349 -33.21 -18.46 -7.12
C LEU A 349 -33.22 -19.99 -6.91
N MET A 350 -32.06 -20.59 -6.59
CA MET A 350 -31.97 -22.03 -6.31
C MET A 350 -32.88 -22.46 -5.15
N THR A 351 -32.96 -21.65 -4.09
CA THR A 351 -33.81 -21.93 -2.93
C THR A 351 -35.29 -21.90 -3.30
N GLN A 352 -35.71 -20.87 -4.03
CA GLN A 352 -37.10 -20.74 -4.48
C GLN A 352 -37.50 -21.88 -5.44
N MET A 353 -36.64 -22.23 -6.39
CA MET A 353 -36.87 -23.37 -7.29
C MET A 353 -36.97 -24.70 -6.51
N SER A 354 -36.12 -24.89 -5.50
CA SER A 354 -36.18 -26.08 -4.63
C SER A 354 -37.47 -26.13 -3.81
N GLN A 355 -37.92 -24.99 -3.28
CA GLN A 355 -39.18 -24.89 -2.55
C GLN A 355 -40.38 -25.22 -3.43
N GLU A 356 -40.43 -24.71 -4.66
CA GLU A 356 -41.51 -25.03 -5.61
C GLU A 356 -41.49 -26.50 -6.02
N LEU A 357 -40.31 -27.10 -6.20
CA LEU A 357 -40.21 -28.54 -6.43
C LEU A 357 -40.71 -29.37 -5.25
N LYS A 358 -40.38 -28.97 -4.01
CA LYS A 358 -40.86 -29.65 -2.80
C LYS A 358 -42.38 -29.53 -2.67
N ARG A 359 -42.95 -28.35 -2.93
CA ARG A 359 -44.40 -28.11 -2.92
C ARG A 359 -45.14 -28.92 -3.98
N LEU A 360 -44.58 -29.05 -5.18
CA LEU A 360 -45.19 -29.89 -6.21
C LEU A 360 -45.13 -31.38 -5.85
N LYS A 361 -44.04 -31.84 -5.23
CA LYS A 361 -43.93 -33.22 -4.75
C LYS A 361 -44.91 -33.52 -3.62
N SER A 362 -45.12 -32.59 -2.67
CA SER A 362 -46.11 -32.78 -1.60
C SER A 362 -47.54 -32.80 -2.15
N LEU A 363 -47.87 -31.92 -3.09
CA LEU A 363 -49.17 -31.91 -3.76
C LEU A 363 -49.44 -33.17 -4.61
N GLN A 364 -48.40 -33.76 -5.20
CA GLN A 364 -48.52 -35.04 -5.90
C GLN A 364 -48.76 -36.21 -4.92
N GLN A 365 -48.11 -36.22 -3.76
CA GLN A 365 -48.32 -37.23 -2.72
C GLN A 365 -49.71 -37.10 -2.04
N GLU A 366 -50.21 -35.88 -1.86
CA GLU A 366 -51.57 -35.61 -1.36
C GLU A 366 -52.64 -36.02 -2.38
N GLY A 367 -52.38 -35.81 -3.67
CA GLY A 367 -53.26 -36.29 -4.75
C GLY A 367 -53.30 -37.82 -4.87
N GLU A 368 -52.18 -38.51 -4.66
CA GLU A 368 -52.13 -39.98 -4.66
C GLU A 368 -52.77 -40.61 -3.41
N THR A 369 -52.75 -39.93 -2.27
CA THR A 369 -53.43 -40.39 -1.04
C THR A 369 -54.95 -40.16 -1.09
N GLN A 370 -55.43 -39.09 -1.73
CA GLN A 370 -56.86 -38.89 -1.98
C GLN A 370 -57.41 -39.77 -3.12
N GLY A 371 -56.59 -40.10 -4.12
CA GLY A 371 -56.95 -41.04 -5.19
C GLY A 371 -57.09 -42.51 -4.74
N ARG A 372 -56.49 -42.89 -3.60
CA ARG A 372 -56.69 -44.23 -2.99
C ARG A 372 -57.91 -44.33 -2.07
N MET A 373 -58.55 -43.21 -1.71
CA MET A 373 -59.80 -43.22 -0.92
C MET A 373 -61.07 -43.10 -1.78
N THR A 374 -60.92 -43.00 -3.11
CA THR A 374 -62.04 -42.94 -4.06
C THR A 374 -61.84 -43.94 -5.20
N GLN A 375 -61.75 -45.22 -4.87
CA GLN A 375 -62.11 -46.29 -5.79
C GLN A 375 -63.12 -47.21 -5.08
N PRO A 376 -64.38 -47.29 -5.54
CA PRO A 376 -65.33 -48.31 -5.10
C PRO A 376 -64.93 -49.71 -5.59
#